data_AF-A0A5D3D2M7-F1
#
_entry.id   AF-A0A5D3D2M7-F1
#
_cell.length_a   1.000
_cell.length_b   1.000
_cell.length_c   1.000
_cell.angle_alpha   90.00
_cell.angle_beta   90.00
_cell.angle_gamma   90.00
#
_symmetry.space_group_name_H-M   'P 1'
#
loop_
_entity.id
_entity.type
_entity.pdbx_description
1 polymer ?
#
loop_
_entity_poly.entity_id
_entity_poly.type
_entity_poly.pdbx_seq_one_letter_code
_entity_poly.pdbx_strand_id
1 'polypeptide(L)' 'MQEMVEARELEDVRSDSEFLRELLSCYLRLNPKNTHKFIVKAFSDLVLSLLASSSTTPAPASIGRRKVVTFG' A
#
# COMPACT_ATOMS: atom_id res chain seq x y z
N MET A 1 -12.76 1.04 -6.96
CA MET A 1 -11.55 1.79 -6.54
C MET A 1 -10.48 0.82 -6.06
N GLN A 2 -10.77 -0.06 -5.08
CA GLN A 2 -9.82 -1.06 -4.59
C GLN A 2 -9.39 -2.09 -5.64
N GLU A 3 -10.32 -2.64 -6.43
CA GLU A 3 -10.01 -3.61 -7.51
C GLU A 3 -9.04 -3.06 -8.57
N MET A 4 -9.09 -1.75 -8.88
CA MET A 4 -8.21 -1.11 -9.86
C MET A 4 -6.78 -0.90 -9.33
N VAL A 5 -6.64 -0.89 -8.01
CA VAL A 5 -5.35 -0.74 -7.30
C VAL A 5 -4.70 -2.10 -7.11
N GLU A 6 -5.50 -3.13 -6.80
CA GLU A 6 -5.04 -4.52 -6.70
C GLU A 6 -4.54 -5.07 -8.05
N ALA A 7 -5.20 -4.74 -9.16
CA ALA A 7 -4.76 -5.15 -10.49
C ALA A 7 -3.39 -4.57 -10.91
N ARG A 8 -2.90 -3.54 -10.21
CA ARG A 8 -1.66 -2.84 -10.51
C ARG A 8 -0.51 -3.23 -9.58
N GLU A 9 -0.74 -4.16 -8.65
CA GLU A 9 0.23 -4.64 -7.65
C GLU A 9 0.94 -3.47 -6.95
N LEU A 10 0.19 -2.47 -6.46
CA LEU A 10 0.77 -1.30 -5.79
C LEU A 10 1.54 -1.71 -4.52
N GLU A 11 2.86 -1.84 -4.64
CA GLU A 11 3.75 -2.22 -3.52
C GLU A 11 4.09 -1.02 -2.62
N ASP A 12 4.17 0.19 -3.18
CA ASP A 12 4.56 1.38 -2.42
C ASP A 12 3.79 2.63 -2.84
N VAL A 13 3.06 3.21 -1.87
CA VAL A 13 2.31 4.47 -2.02
C VAL A 13 3.19 5.59 -2.54
N ARG A 14 4.49 5.61 -2.20
CA ARG A 14 5.41 6.67 -2.63
C ARG A 14 5.72 6.59 -4.13
N SER A 15 5.96 5.37 -4.62
CA SER A 15 6.25 5.11 -6.03
C SER A 15 5.02 5.36 -6.91
N ASP A 16 3.83 5.01 -6.40
CA ASP A 16 2.58 5.11 -7.15
C ASP A 16 1.70 6.31 -6.79
N SER A 17 2.27 7.29 -6.07
CA SER A 17 1.56 8.48 -5.62
C SER A 17 0.96 9.30 -6.77
N GLU A 18 1.63 9.37 -7.92
CA GLU A 18 1.13 10.07 -9.10
C GLU A 18 -0.12 9.40 -9.68
N PHE A 19 -0.09 8.07 -9.82
CA PHE A 19 -1.23 7.29 -10.29
C PHE A 19 -2.42 7.38 -9.32
N LEU A 20 -2.16 7.27 -8.01
CA LEU A 20 -3.20 7.40 -7.00
C LEU A 20 -3.87 8.79 -7.06
N ARG A 21 -3.09 9.86 -7.28
CA ARG A 21 -3.62 11.21 -7.47
C ARG A 21 -4.46 11.33 -8.74
N GLU A 22 -4.01 10.73 -9.85
CA GLU A 22 -4.74 10.75 -11.11
C GLU A 22 -6.05 9.96 -11.02
N LEU A 23 -6.03 8.80 -10.36
CA LEU A 23 -7.20 7.96 -10.08
C LEU A 23 -8.24 8.75 -9.28
N LEU A 24 -7.83 9.40 -8.19
CA LEU A 24 -8.73 10.24 -7.39
C LEU A 24 -9.32 11.39 -8.22
N SER A 25 -8.47 12.09 -8.99
CA SER A 25 -8.92 13.19 -9.86
C SER A 25 -9.93 12.72 -10.90
N CYS A 26 -9.73 11.53 -11.49
CA CYS A 26 -10.66 10.92 -12.43
C CYS A 26 -12.02 10.66 -11.76
N TYR A 27 -12.04 10.04 -10.59
CA TYR A 27 -13.29 9.79 -9.86
C TYR A 27 -14.01 11.07 -9.45
N LEU A 28 -13.29 12.11 -9.00
CA LEU A 28 -13.91 13.38 -8.64
C LEU A 28 -14.50 14.10 -9.86
N ARG A 29 -13.84 14.05 -11.02
CA ARG A 29 -14.35 14.67 -12.26
C ARG A 29 -15.54 13.91 -12.85
N LEU A 30 -15.55 12.58 -12.76
CA LEU A 30 -16.63 11.75 -13.29
C LEU A 30 -17.89 11.72 -12.42
N ASN A 31 -17.82 12.20 -11.18
CA ASN A 31 -18.92 12.12 -10.22
C ASN A 31 -19.44 13.49 -9.79
N PRO A 32 -20.75 13.62 -9.52
CA PRO A 32 -21.31 14.85 -8.97
C PRO A 32 -20.76 15.13 -7.56
N LYS A 33 -20.72 16.41 -7.18
CA LYS A 33 -20.11 16.90 -5.94
C LYS A 33 -20.67 16.25 -4.66
N ASN A 34 -21.93 15.80 -4.66
CA ASN A 34 -22.54 15.10 -3.53
C ASN A 34 -21.83 13.77 -3.23
N THR A 35 -21.29 13.11 -4.26
CA THR A 35 -20.61 11.82 -4.15
C THR A 35 -19.15 11.96 -3.71
N HIS A 36 -18.55 13.15 -3.85
CA HIS A 36 -17.13 13.39 -3.56
C HIS A 36 -16.74 13.00 -2.13
N LYS A 37 -17.62 13.23 -1.14
CA LYS A 37 -17.36 12.85 0.26
C LYS A 37 -17.17 11.33 0.45
N PHE A 38 -17.88 10.52 -0.33
CA PHE A 38 -17.76 9.07 -0.27
C PHE A 38 -16.49 8.59 -0.98
N ILE A 39 -16.16 9.23 -2.11
CA ILE A 39 -14.95 8.96 -2.89
C ILE A 39 -13.70 9.27 -2.06
N VAL A 40 -13.65 10.46 -1.45
CA VAL A 40 -12.50 10.88 -0.62
C VAL A 40 -12.36 9.97 0.59
N LYS A 41 -13.47 9.61 1.27
CA LYS A 41 -13.45 8.68 2.40
C LYS A 41 -12.85 7.33 2.00
N ALA A 42 -13.39 6.70 0.96
CA ALA A 42 -12.89 5.41 0.48
C ALA A 42 -11.42 5.47 0.03
N PHE A 43 -11.01 6.58 -0.59
CA PHE A 43 -9.62 6.79 -1.00
C PHE A 43 -8.68 6.95 0.21
N SER A 44 -9.11 7.63 1.27
CA SER A 44 -8.34 7.74 2.52
C SER A 44 -8.16 6.36 3.18
N ASP A 45 -9.22 5.55 3.24
CA ASP A 45 -9.15 4.19 3.80
C ASP A 45 -8.18 3.30 3.00
N LEU A 46 -8.15 3.45 1.68
CA LEU A 46 -7.21 2.76 0.79
C LEU A 46 -5.75 3.19 1.05
N VAL A 47 -5.46 4.50 1.10
CA VAL A 47 -4.10 5.00 1.33
C VAL A 47 -3.59 4.56 2.71
N LEU A 48 -4.45 4.59 3.73
CA LEU A 48 -4.10 4.10 5.07
C LEU A 48 -3.76 2.61 5.06
N SER A 49 -4.53 1.80 4.33
CA SER A 49 -4.29 0.37 4.19
C SER A 49 -2.96 0.08 3.48
N LEU A 50 -2.64 0.81 2.41
CA LEU A 50 -1.37 0.66 1.70
C LEU A 50 -0.17 1.07 2.56
N LEU A 51 -0.28 2.16 3.32
CA LEU A 51 0.77 2.59 4.27
C LEU A 51 0.99 1.55 5.39
N ALA A 52 -0.09 0.96 5.91
CA ALA A 52 -0.01 -0.10 6.91
C ALA A 52 0.73 -1.34 6.35
N SER A 53 0.41 -1.75 5.12
CA SER A 53 1.08 -2.87 4.45
C SER A 53 2.57 -2.60 4.18
N SER A 54 2.93 -1.39 3.74
CA SER A 54 4.33 -1.00 3.49
C SER A 54 5.21 -1.02 4.76
N SER A 55 4.61 -0.77 5.93
CA SER A 55 5.34 -0.82 7.22
C SER A 55 5.61 -2.23 7.76
N THR A 56 5.05 -3.28 7.14
CA THR A 56 5.28 -4.67 7.55
C THR A 56 6.55 -5.22 6.90
N THR A 57 7.71 -4.81 7.41
CA THR A 57 8.91 -5.64 7.35
C THR A 57 8.99 -6.42 8.67
N PRO A 58 8.53 -7.68 8.75
CA PRO A 58 8.84 -8.51 9.90
C PRO A 58 10.36 -8.72 9.90
N ALA A 59 11.02 -8.20 10.93
CA ALA A 59 12.45 -8.39 11.15
C ALA A 59 12.84 -9.87 11.00
N PRO A 60 13.97 -10.19 10.36
CA PRO A 60 14.37 -11.57 10.20
C PRO A 60 14.76 -12.14 11.57
N ALA A 61 13.89 -12.98 12.14
CA ALA A 61 14.27 -13.90 13.19
C ALA A 61 15.14 -15.03 12.58
N SER A 62 16.38 -14.73 12.21
CA SER A 62 17.40 -15.76 11.96
C SER A 62 18.13 -16.07 13.26
N ILE A 63 17.45 -16.88 14.07
CA ILE A 63 18.03 -17.69 15.13
C ILE A 63 19.12 -18.59 14.50
N GLY A 64 20.28 -18.73 15.15
CA GLY A 64 21.26 -19.76 14.79
C GLY A 64 22.73 -19.36 14.61
N ARG A 65 23.25 -18.34 15.30
CA ARG A 65 24.71 -18.27 15.52
C ARG A 65 25.11 -19.22 16.66
N ARG A 66 25.47 -20.47 16.34
CA ARG A 66 26.47 -21.22 17.13
C ARG A 66 27.37 -22.02 16.17
N LYS A 67 28.58 -21.50 15.94
CA LYS A 67 29.72 -22.28 15.46
C LYS A 67 30.03 -23.35 16.51
N VAL A 68 29.89 -24.62 16.18
CA VAL A 68 30.69 -25.69 16.80
C VAL A 68 31.06 -26.64 15.67
N VAL A 69 32.26 -26.47 15.12
CA VAL A 69 33.08 -27.60 14.67
C VAL A 69 34.55 -27.18 14.85
N THR A 70 35.17 -27.71 15.90
CA THR A 70 36.62 -27.83 16.03
C THR A 70 36.92 -29.23 16.54
N PHE A 71 38.02 -29.78 16.02
CA PHE A 71 38.74 -31.02 16.35
C PHE A 71 38.45 -32.28 15.53
N GLY A 72 39.54 -32.80 14.94
CA GLY A 72 39.67 -34.07 14.23
C GLY A 72 40.82 -33.99 13.23
#